data_AF-A0A369VWD0-F1
#
_entry.id   AF-A0A369VWD0-F1
#
_cell.length_a   1.000
_cell.length_b   1.000
_cell.length_c   1.000
_cell.angle_alpha   90.00
_cell.angle_beta   90.00
_cell.angle_gamma   90.00
#
_symmetry.space_group_name_H-M   'P 1'
#
loop_
_entity.id
_entity.type
_entity.pdbx_description
1 polymer ?
#
loop_
_entity_poly.entity_id
_entity_poly.type
_entity_poly.pdbx_seq_one_letter_code
_entity_poly.pdbx_strand_id
1 'polypeptide(L)'
;MAIAKDETPDAAALRSYRISFSLPVPRRGTLVVYDYLTAGDDQLPIAGREVFLIDHRDVIWQIDPEPGTTGSRAHEFDPAIRTTEPFVNVYAAGDTFYASRFNGDTFAIDMDTGHATYVGWART
;
A
#
# COMPACT_ATOMS: atom_id res chain seq x y z
N MET A 1 -51.10 -16.55 12.14
CA MET A 1 -50.21 -15.41 11.83
C MET A 1 -48.85 -15.73 12.43
N ALA A 2 -47.87 -16.07 11.60
CA ALA A 2 -46.47 -16.16 11.98
C ALA A 2 -45.69 -15.69 10.76
N ILE A 3 -45.14 -14.49 10.87
CA ILE A 3 -44.34 -13.83 9.84
C ILE A 3 -42.97 -14.49 9.92
N ALA A 4 -42.47 -15.00 8.79
CA ALA A 4 -41.14 -15.54 8.69
C ALA A 4 -40.14 -14.49 9.20
N LYS A 5 -39.25 -14.90 10.12
CA LYS A 5 -38.09 -14.09 10.47
C LYS A 5 -37.27 -13.92 9.20
N ASP A 6 -37.10 -12.67 8.78
CA ASP A 6 -36.08 -12.25 7.83
C ASP A 6 -34.76 -12.94 8.20
N GLU A 7 -34.31 -13.84 7.34
CA GLU A 7 -32.93 -14.29 7.33
C GLU A 7 -32.11 -13.10 6.84
N THR A 8 -31.61 -12.29 7.79
CA THR A 8 -30.56 -11.32 7.52
C THR A 8 -29.43 -12.10 6.83
N PRO A 9 -29.04 -11.76 5.59
CA PRO A 9 -27.96 -12.48 4.92
C PRO A 9 -26.74 -12.42 5.81
N ASP A 10 -26.12 -13.58 6.02
CA ASP A 10 -24.91 -13.77 6.82
C ASP A 10 -23.91 -12.70 6.38
N ALA A 11 -23.75 -11.68 7.24
CA ALA A 11 -22.91 -10.55 6.94
C ALA A 11 -21.49 -11.11 6.86
N ALA A 12 -21.01 -11.38 5.64
CA ALA A 12 -19.60 -11.59 5.39
C ALA A 12 -18.89 -10.48 6.16
N ALA A 13 -18.28 -10.85 7.29
CA ALA A 13 -17.86 -9.87 8.28
C ALA A 13 -17.02 -8.83 7.55
N LEU A 14 -17.52 -7.59 7.51
CA LEU A 14 -16.84 -6.51 6.82
C LEU A 14 -15.46 -6.39 7.47
N ARG A 15 -14.44 -6.90 6.78
CA ARG A 15 -13.06 -6.89 7.27
C ARG A 15 -12.56 -5.46 7.13
N SER A 16 -12.32 -4.80 8.25
CA SER A 16 -11.72 -3.47 8.28
C SER A 16 -10.20 -3.60 8.38
N TYR A 17 -9.49 -2.93 7.48
CA TYR A 17 -8.03 -2.79 7.54
C TYR A 17 -7.70 -1.47 8.23
N ARG A 18 -6.68 -1.49 9.10
CA ARG A 18 -6.17 -0.27 9.72
C ARG A 18 -5.28 0.46 8.72
N ILE A 19 -5.38 1.77 8.66
CA ILE A 19 -4.45 2.63 7.92
C ILE A 19 -3.27 2.95 8.84
N SER A 20 -2.05 2.65 8.41
CA SER A 20 -0.82 2.97 9.13
C SER A 20 -0.27 4.35 8.75
N PHE A 21 -0.38 4.71 7.47
CA PHE A 21 0.01 6.03 6.99
C PHE A 21 -1.02 6.57 6.00
N SER A 22 -1.29 7.86 6.09
CA SER A 22 -2.10 8.58 5.11
C SER A 22 -1.47 9.93 4.79
N LEU A 23 -1.51 10.28 3.51
CA LEU A 23 -1.00 11.54 2.99
C LEU A 23 -2.04 12.17 2.05
N PRO A 24 -2.67 13.29 2.45
CA PRO A 24 -3.57 14.03 1.56
C PRO A 24 -2.82 14.55 0.32
N VAL A 25 -3.40 14.32 -0.85
CA VAL A 25 -2.89 14.81 -2.13
C VAL A 25 -3.87 15.87 -2.66
N PRO A 26 -3.47 17.15 -2.73
CA PRO A 26 -4.37 18.23 -3.13
C PRO A 26 -5.09 17.92 -4.44
N ARG A 27 -6.43 17.97 -4.39
CA ARG A 27 -7.34 17.77 -5.55
C ARG A 27 -7.28 16.38 -6.20
N ARG A 28 -6.66 15.38 -5.57
CA ARG A 28 -6.57 14.01 -6.11
C ARG A 28 -7.07 12.92 -5.16
N GLY A 29 -7.02 13.15 -3.85
CA GLY A 29 -7.45 12.17 -2.85
C GLY A 29 -6.45 12.03 -1.72
N THR A 30 -6.29 10.82 -1.20
CA THR A 30 -5.37 10.48 -0.12
C THR A 30 -4.57 9.23 -0.50
N LEU A 31 -3.25 9.34 -0.43
CA LEU A 31 -2.39 8.15 -0.45
C LEU A 31 -2.48 7.44 0.88
N VAL A 32 -2.72 6.13 0.86
CA VAL A 32 -2.83 5.32 2.07
C VAL A 32 -1.93 4.10 2.02
N VAL A 33 -1.36 3.78 3.17
CA VAL A 33 -0.67 2.51 3.45
C VAL A 33 -1.44 1.80 4.54
N TYR A 34 -1.88 0.59 4.26
CA TYR A 34 -2.56 -0.25 5.25
C TYR A 34 -1.57 -0.97 6.15
N ASP A 35 -1.97 -1.20 7.40
CA ASP A 35 -1.16 -1.91 8.38
C ASP A 35 -0.95 -3.36 7.96
N TYR A 36 0.28 -3.83 8.10
CA TYR A 36 0.59 -5.24 7.95
C TYR A 36 0.21 -5.93 9.26
N LEU A 37 -1.02 -6.44 9.35
CA LEU A 37 -1.43 -7.28 10.48
C LEU A 37 -0.61 -8.57 10.46
N THR A 38 0.46 -8.64 11.26
CA THR A 38 1.12 -9.89 11.65
C THR A 38 0.18 -10.67 12.58
N ALA A 39 -0.81 -11.36 12.04
CA ALA A 39 -1.60 -12.28 12.85
C ALA A 39 -2.17 -13.42 12.00
N GLY A 40 -1.39 -14.49 11.85
CA GLY A 40 -1.88 -15.88 11.74
C GLY A 40 -2.78 -16.28 10.57
N ASP A 41 -3.26 -15.36 9.74
CA ASP A 41 -4.11 -15.66 8.58
C ASP A 41 -3.22 -15.78 7.35
N ASP A 42 -2.96 -17.04 6.96
CA ASP A 42 -2.44 -17.37 5.64
C ASP A 42 -3.37 -16.78 4.58
N GLN A 43 -2.82 -15.84 3.80
CA GLN A 43 -3.43 -15.20 2.62
C GLN A 43 -4.59 -14.22 2.88
N LEU A 44 -4.23 -12.95 3.10
CA LEU A 44 -5.08 -11.82 2.78
C LEU A 44 -4.55 -11.10 1.52
N PRO A 45 -5.40 -10.75 0.54
CA PRO A 45 -4.97 -10.12 -0.70
C PRO A 45 -4.44 -8.68 -0.52
N ILE A 46 -4.82 -7.99 0.56
CA ILE A 46 -4.38 -6.62 0.88
C ILE A 46 -3.46 -6.67 2.11
N ALA A 47 -2.39 -7.46 2.05
CA ALA A 47 -1.48 -7.63 3.18
C ALA A 47 -0.43 -6.51 3.21
N GLY A 48 -0.78 -5.28 3.63
CA GLY A 48 0.17 -4.21 4.03
C GLY A 48 1.32 -3.88 3.06
N ARG A 49 1.21 -4.29 1.79
CA ARG A 49 2.27 -4.25 0.78
C ARG A 49 1.99 -3.25 -0.33
N GLU A 50 0.95 -2.47 -0.17
CA GLU A 50 0.35 -1.74 -1.27
C GLU A 50 0.04 -0.32 -0.80
N VAL A 51 0.40 0.63 -1.66
CA VAL A 51 0.00 2.02 -1.54
C VAL A 51 -1.17 2.21 -2.49
N PHE A 52 -2.21 2.88 -2.00
CA PHE A 52 -3.37 3.22 -2.82
C PHE A 52 -3.58 4.72 -2.84
N LEU A 53 -4.00 5.25 -3.98
CA LEU A 53 -4.67 6.54 -4.03
C LEU A 53 -6.17 6.31 -3.94
N ILE A 54 -6.78 6.87 -2.90
CA ILE A 54 -8.23 6.79 -2.67
C ILE A 54 -8.82 8.19 -2.74
N ASP A 55 -9.90 8.34 -3.50
CA ASP A 55 -10.75 9.53 -3.43
C ASP A 55 -12.14 9.14 -2.96
N HIS A 56 -12.59 9.77 -1.87
CA HIS A 56 -13.82 9.44 -1.16
C HIS A 56 -13.95 7.95 -0.77
N ARG A 57 -14.47 7.11 -1.68
CA ARG A 57 -14.70 5.67 -1.51
C ARG A 57 -14.15 4.84 -2.67
N ASP A 58 -13.57 5.48 -3.68
CA ASP A 58 -13.09 4.83 -4.88
C ASP A 58 -11.56 4.70 -4.81
N VAL A 59 -11.07 3.50 -5.09
CA VAL A 59 -9.65 3.27 -5.35
C VAL A 59 -9.38 3.77 -6.76
N ILE A 60 -8.58 4.83 -6.87
CA ILE A 60 -8.20 5.41 -8.17
C ILE A 60 -7.16 4.53 -8.82
N TRP A 61 -6.11 4.19 -8.07
CA TRP A 61 -5.09 3.24 -8.48
C TRP A 61 -4.39 2.64 -7.25
N GLN A 62 -3.68 1.55 -7.53
CA GLN A 62 -2.73 0.91 -6.64
C GLN A 62 -1.32 1.11 -7.19
N ILE A 63 -0.34 1.27 -6.30
CA ILE A 63 1.06 1.44 -6.70
C ILE A 63 1.56 0.22 -7.49
N ASP A 64 2.25 0.50 -8.59
CA ASP A 64 2.95 -0.46 -9.43
C ASP A 64 4.45 -0.15 -9.39
N PRO A 65 5.17 -0.62 -8.36
CA PRO A 65 6.58 -0.31 -8.21
C PRO A 65 7.44 -1.12 -9.17
N GLU A 66 8.56 -0.56 -9.58
CA GLU A 66 9.60 -1.29 -10.30
C GLU A 66 9.94 -2.61 -9.58
N PRO A 67 10.03 -3.71 -10.34
CA PRO A 67 10.41 -4.98 -9.77
C PRO A 67 11.84 -4.87 -9.26
N GLY A 68 12.11 -5.52 -8.13
CA GLY A 68 13.44 -5.52 -7.54
C GLY A 68 13.46 -5.10 -6.10
N THR A 69 14.63 -5.30 -5.50
CA THR A 69 14.95 -4.84 -4.16
C THR A 69 16.45 -4.77 -3.96
N THR A 70 16.90 -3.99 -2.99
CA THR A 70 18.26 -4.08 -2.49
C THR A 70 18.52 -5.40 -1.76
N GLY A 71 17.50 -6.17 -1.35
CA GLY A 71 17.67 -7.48 -0.69
C GLY A 71 18.22 -7.42 0.74
N SER A 72 19.05 -6.42 1.06
CA SER A 72 19.38 -5.95 2.40
C SER A 72 19.99 -4.54 2.34
N ARG A 73 20.16 -3.90 3.50
CA ARG A 73 20.60 -2.50 3.65
C ARG A 73 21.99 -2.15 3.05
N ALA A 74 22.75 -3.13 2.56
CA ALA A 74 24.13 -2.95 2.08
C ALA A 74 24.33 -3.33 0.61
N HIS A 75 23.28 -3.69 -0.11
CA HIS A 75 23.35 -4.21 -1.47
C HIS A 75 22.71 -3.23 -2.46
N GLU A 76 23.15 -3.28 -3.72
CA GLU A 76 22.57 -2.51 -4.80
C GLU A 76 21.16 -3.02 -5.14
N PHE A 77 20.33 -2.14 -5.70
CA PHE A 77 19.01 -2.53 -6.16
C PHE A 77 19.13 -3.48 -7.35
N ASP A 78 18.56 -4.68 -7.20
CA ASP A 78 18.55 -5.68 -8.26
C ASP A 78 17.12 -5.92 -8.76
N PRO A 79 16.80 -5.55 -10.01
CA PRO A 79 15.47 -5.75 -10.59
C PRO A 79 15.11 -7.22 -10.82
N ALA A 80 16.08 -8.14 -10.79
CA ALA A 80 15.84 -9.57 -10.93
C ALA A 80 15.33 -10.21 -9.63
N ILE A 81 15.52 -9.56 -8.48
CA ILE A 81 15.11 -10.11 -7.19
C ILE A 81 13.65 -9.74 -6.91
N ARG A 82 12.78 -10.76 -6.86
CA ARG A 82 11.42 -10.56 -6.38
C ARG A 82 11.44 -10.26 -4.88
N THR A 83 10.69 -9.25 -4.49
CA THR A 83 10.56 -8.83 -3.11
C THR A 83 9.14 -8.98 -2.61
N THR A 84 9.03 -9.22 -1.32
CA THR A 84 7.77 -9.20 -0.58
C THR A 84 7.79 -8.15 0.53
N GLU A 85 8.80 -7.28 0.52
CA GLU A 85 8.96 -6.22 1.52
C GLU A 85 7.78 -5.25 1.44
N PRO A 86 7.05 -5.04 2.55
CA PRO A 86 5.89 -4.17 2.56
C PRO A 86 6.29 -2.70 2.44
N PHE A 87 5.42 -1.90 1.82
CA PHE A 87 5.47 -0.44 1.96
C PHE A 87 5.06 -0.07 3.38
N VAL A 88 5.83 0.80 4.00
CA VAL A 88 5.62 1.22 5.39
C VAL A 88 5.51 2.72 5.54
N ASN A 89 5.71 3.48 4.47
CA ASN A 89 5.61 4.94 4.51
C ASN A 89 5.27 5.51 3.13
N VAL A 90 4.55 6.64 3.14
CA VAL A 90 4.38 7.54 1.99
C VAL A 90 4.64 8.97 2.42
N TYR A 91 5.31 9.75 1.58
CA TYR A 91 5.64 11.14 1.90
C TYR A 91 5.77 11.98 0.62
N ALA A 92 5.75 13.29 0.78
CA ALA A 92 6.01 14.24 -0.30
C ALA A 92 7.31 15.01 -0.03
N ALA A 93 8.09 15.26 -1.08
CA ALA A 93 9.20 16.20 -1.05
C ALA A 93 9.11 17.11 -2.28
N GLY A 94 8.81 18.39 -2.06
CA GLY A 94 8.39 19.29 -3.14
C GLY A 94 7.10 18.78 -3.78
N ASP A 95 7.09 18.71 -5.11
CA ASP A 95 5.93 18.24 -5.90
C ASP A 95 5.97 16.73 -6.21
N THR A 96 6.95 16.00 -5.66
CA THR A 96 7.09 14.56 -5.89
C THR A 96 6.62 13.76 -4.67
N PHE A 97 5.92 12.67 -4.94
CA PHE A 97 5.43 11.74 -3.93
C PHE A 97 6.27 10.47 -3.95
N TYR A 98 6.50 9.91 -2.77
CA TYR A 98 7.36 8.76 -2.58
C TYR A 98 6.70 7.71 -1.70
N ALA A 99 7.06 6.46 -1.94
CA ALA A 99 6.75 5.34 -1.06
C ALA A 99 8.04 4.62 -0.66
N SER A 100 8.14 4.24 0.62
CA SER A 100 9.29 3.48 1.13
C SER A 100 8.88 2.13 1.67
N ARG A 101 9.65 1.10 1.32
CA ARG A 101 9.55 -0.24 1.87
C ARG A 101 10.26 -0.36 3.22
N PHE A 102 9.93 -1.39 3.99
CA PHE A 102 10.51 -1.65 5.31
C PHE A 102 12.04 -1.78 5.30
N ASN A 103 12.58 -2.36 4.23
CA ASN A 103 14.02 -2.48 4.03
C ASN A 103 14.72 -1.14 3.70
N GLY A 104 13.97 -0.08 3.42
CA GLY A 104 14.45 1.27 3.08
C GLY A 104 14.47 1.59 1.58
N ASP A 105 14.07 0.67 0.70
CA ASP A 105 13.93 0.96 -0.73
C ASP A 105 12.85 2.04 -0.94
N THR A 106 13.21 3.11 -1.64
CA THR A 106 12.34 4.27 -1.89
C THR A 106 12.04 4.39 -3.38
N PHE A 107 10.77 4.64 -3.67
CA PHE A 107 10.25 4.79 -5.02
C PHE A 107 9.57 6.13 -5.18
N ALA A 108 9.86 6.84 -6.27
CA ALA A 108 9.09 8.02 -6.68
C ALA A 108 7.84 7.56 -7.44
N ILE A 109 6.70 8.13 -7.10
CA ILE A 109 5.40 7.72 -7.62
C ILE A 109 4.96 8.69 -8.73
N ASP A 110 4.65 8.16 -9.90
CA ASP A 110 3.82 8.84 -10.88
C ASP A 110 2.37 8.82 -10.40
N MET A 111 1.88 9.98 -9.99
CA MET A 111 0.56 10.13 -9.40
C MET A 111 -0.59 9.99 -10.40
N ASP A 112 -0.33 10.01 -11.70
CA ASP A 112 -1.34 9.81 -12.75
C ASP A 112 -1.58 8.32 -13.01
N THR A 113 -0.53 7.49 -12.92
CA THR A 113 -0.59 6.08 -13.32
C THR A 113 -0.47 5.11 -12.15
N GLY A 114 0.09 5.56 -11.02
CA GLY A 114 0.48 4.69 -9.89
C GLY A 114 1.81 3.97 -10.11
N HIS A 115 2.46 4.13 -11.27
CA HIS A 115 3.77 3.55 -11.51
C HIS A 115 4.82 4.18 -10.59
N ALA A 116 5.76 3.40 -10.07
CA ALA A 116 6.76 3.92 -9.15
C ALA A 116 8.18 3.44 -9.46
N THR A 117 9.11 4.39 -9.65
CA THR A 117 10.50 4.13 -10.03
C THR A 117 11.41 4.14 -8.82
N TYR A 118 12.33 3.18 -8.73
CA TYR A 118 13.32 3.16 -7.65
C TYR A 118 14.23 4.39 -7.73
N VAL A 119 14.34 5.14 -6.65
CA VAL A 119 15.15 6.37 -6.59
C VAL A 119 16.27 6.31 -5.57
N GLY A 120 16.36 5.20 -4.84
CA GLY A 120 17.44 4.96 -3.91
C GLY A 120 16.97 4.37 -2.60
N TRP A 121 17.90 4.39 -1.67
CA TRP A 121 17.73 3.84 -0.35
C TRP A 121 17.72 4.97 0.68
N ALA A 122 16.60 5.15 1.37
CA ALA A 122 16.52 6.11 2.45
C ALA A 122 17.24 5.53 3.68
N ARG A 123 18.42 6.07 4.00
CA ARG A 123 19.03 5.92 5.34
C ARG A 123 18.09 6.57 6.35
N THR A 124 17.21 5.79 6.98
CA THR A 124 16.62 6.19 8.27
C THR A 124 17.69 6.23 9.34
#